data_AF-A0A538LIZ9-F1
#
_entry.id   AF-A0A538LIZ9-F1
#
_cell.length_a   1.000
_cell.length_b   1.000
_cell.length_c   1.000
_cell.angle_alpha   90.00
_cell.angle_beta   90.00
_cell.angle_gamma   90.00
#
_symmetry.space_group_name_H-M   'P 1'
#
loop_
_entity.id
_entity.type
_entity.pdbx_description
1 polymer ?
#
loop_
_entity_poly.entity_id
_entity_poly.type
_entity_poly.pdbx_seq_one_letter_code
_entity_poly.pdbx_strand_id
1 'polypeptide(L)'
;MRLSPRPRTDVGAFVTPSPGRTRSLGAERRDGCPLVVGVPEARDHSAQQPRRQLRPDCRDRTMPPPTAPSVVEPSNGSAPRPQEAPDAAAAKPMPLVLVEDSSEYASLVHEMLRDAFGLGFELAHYELVRDAEADLRETRVDCVLLDLSLPDAEGLEGLRAIRAADADVPIVVLSGFDDERVALEALQEGAQDYLVKQHANGHLLGRAVRYAIERKRSERALAHQAMHDALTDLPNRTLFLDRLELALARTERRPASVAVLFLDLDRFKVVNDSLGHGVGDELLRETARRLGDVVRPSDTVARFGGDEFMVLCEDLAVETEAIAIARRIESALAEPFAIDGHEIFVGASIGIAFAREPHEDAKTLIRNADQTMYRAKLHSTGIELFDEEMHTSAVRR
;
A
#
# COMPACT_ATOMS: atom_id res chain seq x y z
N MET A 1 15.48 29.96 -61.55
CA MET A 1 15.99 30.44 -60.25
C MET A 1 16.79 29.31 -59.58
N ARG A 2 17.58 29.56 -58.52
CA ARG A 2 18.60 28.60 -58.04
C ARG A 2 18.00 27.42 -57.26
N LEU A 3 18.50 26.20 -57.48
CA LEU A 3 18.29 25.01 -56.65
C LEU A 3 19.57 24.16 -56.59
N SER A 4 20.09 23.92 -55.37
CA SER A 4 21.21 23.02 -55.02
C SER A 4 21.51 23.14 -53.51
N PRO A 5 22.10 22.14 -52.84
CA PRO A 5 21.94 20.69 -53.02
C PRO A 5 21.66 19.97 -51.67
N ARG A 6 21.60 18.62 -51.67
CA ARG A 6 21.44 17.81 -50.44
C ARG A 6 22.76 17.66 -49.64
N PRO A 7 22.72 17.50 -48.30
CA PRO A 7 23.83 16.95 -47.52
C PRO A 7 23.98 15.43 -47.72
N ARG A 8 25.08 14.86 -47.24
CA ARG A 8 25.44 13.43 -47.36
C ARG A 8 25.05 12.62 -46.12
N THR A 9 24.84 11.32 -46.33
CA THR A 9 24.96 10.27 -45.30
C THR A 9 26.43 9.92 -45.09
N ASP A 10 26.84 9.71 -43.84
CA ASP A 10 28.11 9.05 -43.49
C ASP A 10 27.83 7.79 -42.66
N VAL A 11 28.66 6.75 -42.81
CA VAL A 11 28.48 5.43 -42.19
C VAL A 11 29.84 4.89 -41.73
N GLY A 12 30.05 4.83 -40.41
CA GLY A 12 31.13 4.07 -39.77
C GLY A 12 30.52 2.97 -38.89
N ALA A 13 30.70 1.68 -39.17
CA ALA A 13 31.93 0.87 -39.19
C ALA A 13 32.24 0.24 -37.82
N PHE A 14 31.67 -0.94 -37.58
CA PHE A 14 32.00 -1.84 -36.46
C PHE A 14 33.45 -2.35 -36.58
N VAL A 15 34.22 -2.34 -35.48
CA VAL A 15 35.47 -3.13 -35.35
C VAL A 15 35.67 -3.64 -33.91
N THR A 16 35.74 -4.95 -33.75
CA THR A 16 36.36 -5.71 -32.64
C THR A 16 36.85 -7.07 -33.23
N PRO A 17 37.60 -7.96 -32.52
CA PRO A 17 38.17 -7.89 -31.16
C PRO A 17 39.66 -8.33 -31.05
N SER A 18 40.17 -8.43 -29.81
CA SER A 18 41.24 -9.36 -29.34
C SER A 18 42.72 -9.06 -29.72
N PRO A 19 43.72 -9.72 -29.06
CA PRO A 19 43.89 -9.89 -27.61
C PRO A 19 45.33 -9.62 -27.11
N GLY A 20 45.55 -9.39 -25.80
CA GLY A 20 46.91 -9.12 -25.25
C GLY A 20 47.19 -9.59 -23.80
N ARG A 21 48.19 -10.47 -23.65
CA ARG A 21 48.91 -10.79 -22.39
C ARG A 21 50.02 -9.73 -22.16
N THR A 22 50.69 -9.50 -21.02
CA THR A 22 50.81 -10.12 -19.67
C THR A 22 51.67 -9.17 -18.80
N ARG A 23 51.55 -9.19 -17.46
CA ARG A 23 52.66 -9.50 -16.50
C ARG A 23 52.27 -9.28 -15.02
N SER A 24 53.07 -9.87 -14.14
CA SER A 24 53.00 -9.81 -12.67
C SER A 24 54.27 -9.16 -12.08
N LEU A 25 54.39 -9.16 -10.73
CA LEU A 25 55.40 -8.55 -9.83
C LEU A 25 54.91 -7.22 -9.18
N GLY A 26 55.11 -6.95 -7.88
CA GLY A 26 55.53 -7.82 -6.77
C GLY A 26 56.42 -7.15 -5.71
N ALA A 27 55.87 -6.87 -4.51
CA ALA A 27 56.55 -6.53 -3.24
C ALA A 27 55.50 -6.72 -2.10
N GLU A 28 55.72 -7.53 -1.05
CA GLU A 28 56.36 -7.21 0.24
C GLU A 28 55.56 -6.17 1.09
N ARG A 29 55.07 -6.49 2.31
CA ARG A 29 55.76 -6.83 3.58
C ARG A 29 56.62 -5.65 4.08
N ARG A 30 56.56 -5.20 5.35
CA ARG A 30 55.96 -5.81 6.57
C ARG A 30 55.72 -4.75 7.69
N ASP A 31 55.15 -5.24 8.80
CA ASP A 31 55.13 -4.67 10.17
C ASP A 31 54.14 -3.52 10.50
N GLY A 32 53.50 -3.50 11.69
CA GLY A 32 53.42 -4.56 12.71
C GLY A 32 52.78 -4.18 14.05
N CYS A 33 52.22 -5.19 14.73
CA CYS A 33 51.81 -5.22 16.15
C CYS A 33 50.55 -4.42 16.61
N PRO A 34 49.91 -4.81 17.75
CA PRO A 34 48.45 -5.02 17.72
C PRO A 34 47.66 -4.35 18.86
N LEU A 35 46.33 -4.48 18.79
CA LEU A 35 45.39 -4.26 19.91
C LEU A 35 44.57 -5.53 20.14
N VAL A 36 44.49 -5.95 21.41
CA VAL A 36 43.83 -7.20 21.84
C VAL A 36 42.60 -6.88 22.65
N VAL A 37 41.44 -7.40 22.22
CA VAL A 37 40.25 -7.57 23.07
C VAL A 37 39.75 -8.99 22.83
N GLY A 38 39.61 -9.78 23.90
CA GLY A 38 39.33 -11.22 23.81
C GLY A 38 37.84 -11.54 23.77
N VAL A 39 37.46 -12.50 22.93
CA VAL A 39 36.16 -13.18 22.97
C VAL A 39 36.31 -14.46 23.81
N PRO A 40 35.41 -14.74 24.77
CA PRO A 40 35.32 -16.04 25.42
C PRO A 40 34.43 -16.99 24.59
N GLU A 41 35.00 -18.09 24.10
CA GLU A 41 34.22 -19.15 23.44
C GLU A 41 33.38 -19.96 24.44
N ALA A 42 32.36 -20.65 23.91
CA ALA A 42 31.46 -21.51 24.68
C ALA A 42 32.17 -22.76 25.23
N ARG A 43 31.56 -23.39 26.25
CA ARG A 43 31.81 -24.79 26.60
C ARG A 43 30.51 -25.57 26.66
N ASP A 44 30.47 -26.66 25.90
CA ASP A 44 29.37 -27.61 25.86
C ASP A 44 29.56 -28.70 26.91
N HIS A 45 28.54 -28.94 27.73
CA HIS A 45 28.44 -30.08 28.65
C HIS A 45 26.99 -30.54 28.75
N SER A 46 26.77 -31.81 28.43
CA SER A 46 25.44 -32.40 28.24
C SER A 46 25.01 -33.31 29.41
N ALA A 47 23.69 -33.34 29.62
CA ALA A 47 22.91 -34.33 30.38
C ALA A 47 23.30 -34.64 31.86
N GLN A 48 22.38 -34.31 32.79
CA GLN A 48 21.56 -35.31 33.51
C GLN A 48 20.54 -34.68 34.47
N GLN A 49 19.37 -35.31 34.62
CA GLN A 49 18.38 -34.97 35.66
C GLN A 49 18.66 -35.73 36.97
N PRO A 50 18.41 -35.14 38.14
CA PRO A 50 18.07 -35.89 39.34
C PRO A 50 16.66 -35.56 39.88
N ARG A 51 15.95 -36.66 40.18
CA ARG A 51 14.58 -36.78 40.70
C ARG A 51 14.31 -36.00 42.00
N ARG A 52 13.03 -35.67 42.23
CA ARG A 52 12.43 -35.32 43.53
C ARG A 52 12.93 -36.22 44.68
N GLN A 53 13.25 -35.64 45.83
CA GLN A 53 13.09 -36.28 47.14
C GLN A 53 12.48 -35.28 48.14
N LEU A 54 11.45 -35.72 48.87
CA LEU A 54 10.70 -34.94 49.86
C LEU A 54 10.03 -35.90 50.87
N ARG A 55 10.54 -35.97 52.10
CA ARG A 55 10.04 -36.73 53.29
C ARG A 55 10.81 -36.26 54.55
N PRO A 56 10.33 -36.53 55.77
CA PRO A 56 8.97 -36.39 56.32
C PRO A 56 9.03 -35.32 57.46
N ASP A 57 8.33 -35.27 58.61
CA ASP A 57 7.13 -35.89 59.23
C ASP A 57 6.51 -34.74 60.08
N CYS A 58 5.20 -34.45 60.06
CA CYS A 58 4.11 -35.14 60.77
C CYS A 58 4.18 -35.14 62.31
N ARG A 59 3.43 -34.21 62.93
CA ARG A 59 2.50 -34.35 64.08
C ARG A 59 2.03 -32.93 64.50
N ASP A 60 0.83 -32.69 65.03
CA ASP A 60 -0.16 -33.59 65.62
C ASP A 60 -1.62 -33.13 65.35
N ARG A 61 -2.59 -34.00 65.70
CA ARG A 61 -4.05 -33.80 65.86
C ARG A 61 -4.95 -34.08 64.65
N THR A 62 -6.09 -34.68 64.97
CA THR A 62 -7.02 -35.39 64.08
C THR A 62 -8.32 -34.61 63.85
N MET A 63 -8.96 -34.87 62.70
CA MET A 63 -10.33 -34.42 62.38
C MET A 63 -11.08 -35.50 61.54
N PRO A 64 -12.42 -35.50 61.51
CA PRO A 64 -13.25 -36.61 61.01
C PRO A 64 -13.32 -36.73 59.47
N PRO A 65 -13.83 -37.86 58.93
CA PRO A 65 -13.95 -38.07 57.48
C PRO A 65 -14.97 -37.11 56.83
N PRO A 66 -14.72 -36.68 55.58
CA PRO A 66 -15.62 -35.78 54.86
C PRO A 66 -16.92 -36.47 54.44
N THR A 67 -18.04 -35.81 54.72
CA THR A 67 -19.37 -36.17 54.20
C THR A 67 -19.47 -35.91 52.70
N ALA A 68 -20.30 -36.68 51.99
CA ALA A 68 -20.61 -36.43 50.59
C ALA A 68 -21.24 -35.03 50.40
N PRO A 69 -20.92 -34.31 49.31
CA PRO A 69 -21.49 -33.00 49.03
C PRO A 69 -22.99 -33.12 48.74
N SER A 70 -23.77 -32.19 49.29
CA SER A 70 -25.20 -32.07 49.09
C SER A 70 -25.56 -31.75 47.64
N VAL A 71 -26.67 -32.30 47.14
CA VAL A 71 -27.32 -31.78 45.93
C VAL A 71 -27.73 -30.33 46.19
N VAL A 72 -27.16 -29.41 45.42
CA VAL A 72 -27.59 -28.02 45.37
C VAL A 72 -28.52 -27.87 44.18
N GLU A 73 -29.75 -27.42 44.43
CA GLU A 73 -30.70 -27.11 43.35
C GLU A 73 -30.14 -25.97 42.48
N PRO A 74 -30.26 -26.03 41.15
CA PRO A 74 -29.80 -24.96 40.29
C PRO A 74 -30.64 -23.71 40.53
N SER A 75 -30.05 -22.70 41.17
CA SER A 75 -30.64 -21.37 41.28
C SER A 75 -30.93 -20.80 39.90
N ASN A 76 -32.04 -20.06 39.75
CA ASN A 76 -32.45 -19.41 38.50
C ASN A 76 -31.48 -18.28 38.09
N GLY A 77 -30.29 -18.64 37.62
CA GLY A 77 -29.50 -17.79 36.75
C GLY A 77 -30.18 -17.75 35.38
N SER A 78 -30.62 -16.57 34.95
CA SER A 78 -31.07 -16.39 33.57
C SER A 78 -29.95 -16.81 32.63
N ALA A 79 -30.21 -17.73 31.72
CA ALA A 79 -29.29 -17.97 30.61
C ALA A 79 -29.00 -16.62 29.94
N PRO A 80 -27.73 -16.32 29.56
CA PRO A 80 -27.48 -15.16 28.74
C PRO A 80 -28.37 -15.29 27.51
N ARG A 81 -29.15 -14.24 27.21
CA ARG A 81 -29.88 -14.18 25.94
C ARG A 81 -28.86 -14.41 24.82
N PRO A 82 -29.22 -15.08 23.70
CA PRO A 82 -28.40 -14.96 22.50
C PRO A 82 -28.18 -13.47 22.29
N GLN A 83 -26.93 -13.04 22.19
CA GLN A 83 -26.63 -11.64 21.90
C GLN A 83 -27.33 -11.32 20.58
N GLU A 84 -28.27 -10.38 20.63
CA GLU A 84 -28.97 -9.91 19.45
C GLU A 84 -27.89 -9.48 18.45
N ALA A 85 -27.93 -10.06 17.24
CA ALA A 85 -26.96 -9.75 16.21
C ALA A 85 -26.93 -8.22 16.03
N PRO A 86 -25.75 -7.59 15.91
CA PRO A 86 -25.63 -6.14 15.95
C PRO A 86 -26.63 -5.52 14.99
N ASP A 87 -27.43 -4.59 15.51
CA ASP A 87 -28.62 -4.06 14.84
C ASP A 87 -28.34 -3.78 13.37
N ALA A 88 -29.27 -4.21 12.50
CA ALA A 88 -29.20 -3.97 11.07
C ALA A 88 -29.50 -2.50 10.75
N ALA A 89 -28.63 -1.60 11.23
CA ALA A 89 -28.54 -0.22 10.83
C ALA A 89 -28.51 -0.19 9.30
N ALA A 90 -29.58 0.36 8.72
CA ALA A 90 -30.00 0.04 7.35
C ALA A 90 -28.84 0.17 6.36
N ALA A 91 -28.26 -0.98 5.99
CA ALA A 91 -27.12 -1.03 5.10
C ALA A 91 -27.52 -0.38 3.77
N LYS A 92 -26.72 0.58 3.28
CA LYS A 92 -26.97 1.18 1.97
C LYS A 92 -27.09 0.03 0.96
N PRO A 93 -28.15 -0.03 0.13
CA PRO A 93 -28.28 -1.10 -0.85
C PRO A 93 -27.03 -1.18 -1.73
N MET A 94 -26.55 -2.40 -1.91
CA MET A 94 -25.39 -2.73 -2.72
C MET A 94 -25.67 -2.39 -4.20
N PRO A 95 -24.99 -1.40 -4.80
CA PRO A 95 -25.21 -1.05 -6.20
C PRO A 95 -24.65 -2.14 -7.10
N LEU A 96 -25.50 -2.72 -7.93
CA LEU A 96 -25.19 -3.70 -8.95
C LEU A 96 -25.54 -3.13 -10.32
N VAL A 97 -24.77 -3.51 -11.34
CA VAL A 97 -25.09 -3.28 -12.75
C VAL A 97 -25.36 -4.63 -13.41
N LEU A 98 -26.38 -4.71 -14.27
CA LEU A 98 -26.58 -5.78 -15.22
C LEU A 98 -26.49 -5.24 -16.64
N VAL A 99 -25.69 -5.87 -17.49
CA VAL A 99 -25.66 -5.63 -18.93
C VAL A 99 -26.18 -6.88 -19.65
N GLU A 100 -27.38 -6.77 -20.23
CA GLU A 100 -28.20 -7.86 -20.80
C GLU A 100 -29.25 -7.25 -21.73
N ASP A 101 -29.36 -7.69 -22.99
CA ASP A 101 -30.37 -7.18 -23.92
C ASP A 101 -31.77 -7.82 -23.72
N SER A 102 -31.80 -9.07 -23.26
CA SER A 102 -33.04 -9.79 -22.96
C SER A 102 -33.71 -9.28 -21.70
N SER A 103 -34.66 -8.36 -21.86
CA SER A 103 -35.53 -7.86 -20.78
C SER A 103 -36.25 -8.97 -19.98
N GLU A 104 -36.56 -10.11 -20.60
CA GLU A 104 -37.09 -11.30 -19.91
C GLU A 104 -36.07 -11.92 -18.96
N TYR A 105 -34.82 -12.10 -19.41
CA TYR A 105 -33.76 -12.66 -18.57
C TYR A 105 -33.26 -11.65 -17.52
N ALA A 106 -33.23 -10.35 -17.83
CA ALA A 106 -32.96 -9.29 -16.86
C ALA A 106 -33.99 -9.25 -15.72
N SER A 107 -35.27 -9.44 -16.05
CA SER A 107 -36.34 -9.58 -15.06
C SER A 107 -36.15 -10.82 -14.17
N LEU A 108 -35.74 -11.94 -14.76
CA LEU A 108 -35.41 -13.17 -14.02
C LEU A 108 -34.19 -13.00 -13.10
N VAL A 109 -33.13 -12.34 -13.57
CA VAL A 109 -31.93 -12.00 -12.77
C VAL A 109 -32.29 -11.11 -11.58
N HIS A 110 -33.18 -10.14 -11.77
CA HIS A 110 -33.64 -9.26 -10.68
C HIS A 110 -34.38 -10.05 -9.58
N GLU A 111 -35.25 -11.01 -9.93
CA GLU A 111 -35.89 -11.89 -8.94
C GLU A 111 -34.91 -12.89 -8.30
N MET A 112 -33.92 -13.40 -9.05
CA MET A 112 -32.85 -14.23 -8.48
C MET A 112 -32.01 -13.45 -7.45
N LEU A 113 -31.71 -12.17 -7.71
CA LEU A 113 -31.02 -11.31 -6.74
C LEU A 113 -31.91 -11.03 -5.52
N ARG A 114 -33.22 -10.85 -5.71
CA ARG A 114 -34.18 -10.65 -4.61
C ARG A 114 -34.31 -11.88 -3.71
N ASP A 115 -34.32 -13.09 -4.26
CA ASP A 115 -34.24 -14.35 -3.49
C ASP A 115 -32.95 -14.42 -2.66
N ALA A 116 -31.83 -13.93 -3.21
CA ALA A 116 -30.51 -14.07 -2.61
C ALA A 116 -30.06 -12.94 -1.66
N PHE A 117 -30.68 -11.77 -1.74
CA PHE A 117 -30.31 -10.53 -1.02
C PHE A 117 -31.50 -9.75 -0.44
N GLY A 118 -32.75 -10.15 -0.71
CA GLY A 118 -33.95 -9.42 -0.28
C GLY A 118 -34.03 -8.03 -0.92
N LEU A 119 -33.99 -6.99 -0.09
CA LEU A 119 -33.93 -5.57 -0.51
C LEU A 119 -32.54 -4.94 -0.29
N GLY A 120 -31.51 -5.76 -0.05
CA GLY A 120 -30.14 -5.29 0.23
C GLY A 120 -29.32 -4.86 -0.99
N PHE A 121 -29.95 -4.69 -2.16
CA PHE A 121 -29.30 -4.33 -3.42
C PHE A 121 -30.12 -3.31 -4.21
N GLU A 122 -29.44 -2.57 -5.07
CA GLU A 122 -29.99 -1.67 -6.09
C GLU A 122 -29.43 -2.14 -7.42
N LEU A 123 -30.26 -2.28 -8.47
CA LEU A 123 -29.85 -2.83 -9.76
C LEU A 123 -30.13 -1.84 -10.88
N ALA A 124 -29.07 -1.29 -11.46
CA ALA A 124 -29.15 -0.62 -12.75
C ALA A 124 -29.04 -1.69 -13.87
N HIS A 125 -29.85 -1.55 -14.92
CA HIS A 125 -29.90 -2.48 -16.05
C HIS A 125 -29.73 -1.73 -17.36
N TYR A 126 -28.85 -2.24 -18.23
CA TYR A 126 -28.53 -1.69 -19.54
C TYR A 126 -28.61 -2.80 -20.60
N GLU A 127 -29.15 -2.50 -21.77
CA GLU A 127 -29.22 -3.42 -22.92
C GLU A 127 -27.93 -3.42 -23.76
N LEU A 128 -26.98 -2.55 -23.44
CA LEU A 128 -25.84 -2.16 -24.27
C LEU A 128 -24.61 -1.86 -23.41
N VAL A 129 -23.42 -2.27 -23.84
CA VAL A 129 -22.17 -2.10 -23.08
C VAL A 129 -21.80 -0.63 -22.93
N ARG A 130 -21.89 0.16 -24.01
CA ARG A 130 -21.47 1.57 -24.02
C ARG A 130 -22.22 2.46 -23.02
N ASP A 131 -23.45 2.11 -22.68
CA ASP A 131 -24.30 2.90 -21.80
C ASP A 131 -23.96 2.59 -20.32
N ALA A 132 -23.62 1.33 -20.01
CA ALA A 132 -23.03 0.94 -18.73
C ALA A 132 -21.58 1.48 -18.57
N GLU A 133 -20.78 1.49 -19.64
CA GLU A 133 -19.43 2.06 -19.68
C GLU A 133 -19.43 3.57 -19.36
N ALA A 134 -20.51 4.28 -19.71
CA ALA A 134 -20.70 5.69 -19.37
C ALA A 134 -20.98 5.88 -17.87
N ASP A 135 -21.96 5.17 -17.29
CA ASP A 135 -22.29 5.30 -15.87
C ASP A 135 -21.15 4.83 -14.95
N LEU A 136 -20.45 3.74 -15.29
CA LEU A 136 -19.32 3.24 -14.50
C LEU A 136 -18.13 4.22 -14.36
N ARG A 137 -18.07 5.28 -15.19
CA ARG A 137 -17.08 6.36 -15.04
C ARG A 137 -17.51 7.45 -14.06
N GLU A 138 -18.79 7.57 -13.75
CA GLU A 138 -19.37 8.60 -12.88
C GLU A 138 -19.87 8.00 -11.55
N THR A 139 -20.30 6.75 -11.54
CA THR A 139 -20.98 6.05 -10.45
C THR A 139 -20.18 4.84 -9.97
N ARG A 140 -19.94 4.74 -8.65
CA ARG A 140 -19.28 3.57 -8.05
C ARG A 140 -20.27 2.41 -7.86
N VAL A 141 -19.95 1.27 -8.46
CA VAL A 141 -20.71 0.01 -8.41
C VAL A 141 -19.95 -1.04 -7.57
N ASP A 142 -20.66 -1.93 -6.88
CA ASP A 142 -20.05 -3.00 -6.08
C ASP A 142 -19.78 -4.26 -6.92
N CYS A 143 -20.60 -4.59 -7.93
CA CYS A 143 -20.36 -5.66 -8.90
C CYS A 143 -21.14 -5.48 -10.22
N VAL A 144 -20.56 -5.89 -11.34
CA VAL A 144 -21.21 -5.98 -12.66
C VAL A 144 -21.59 -7.43 -12.96
N LEU A 145 -22.81 -7.64 -13.41
CA LEU A 145 -23.27 -8.84 -14.11
C LEU A 145 -23.22 -8.55 -15.62
N LEU A 146 -22.49 -9.35 -16.38
CA LEU A 146 -22.21 -9.07 -17.79
C LEU A 146 -22.55 -10.28 -18.67
N ASP A 147 -23.44 -10.12 -19.64
CA ASP A 147 -23.61 -11.09 -20.72
C ASP A 147 -22.50 -11.01 -21.78
N LEU A 148 -22.29 -12.12 -22.49
CA LEU A 148 -21.34 -12.23 -23.60
C LEU A 148 -21.97 -12.07 -25.00
N SER A 149 -23.30 -12.04 -25.10
CA SER A 149 -24.05 -12.05 -26.37
C SER A 149 -24.74 -10.70 -26.68
N LEU A 150 -24.05 -9.58 -26.45
CA LEU A 150 -24.66 -8.25 -26.47
C LEU A 150 -24.70 -7.60 -27.87
N PRO A 151 -25.73 -6.79 -28.20
CA PRO A 151 -25.89 -6.20 -29.54
C PRO A 151 -24.79 -5.23 -29.99
N ASP A 152 -23.93 -4.75 -29.08
CA ASP A 152 -22.83 -3.84 -29.37
C ASP A 152 -21.43 -4.32 -28.95
N ALA A 153 -21.29 -5.58 -28.51
CA ALA A 153 -20.00 -6.20 -28.19
C ALA A 153 -20.08 -7.73 -28.21
N GLU A 154 -19.23 -8.40 -29.00
CA GLU A 154 -19.25 -9.87 -29.13
C GLU A 154 -18.25 -10.54 -28.17
N GLY A 155 -18.73 -11.46 -27.33
CA GLY A 155 -17.89 -12.23 -26.41
C GLY A 155 -17.13 -11.37 -25.41
N LEU A 156 -15.80 -11.38 -25.47
CA LEU A 156 -14.93 -10.69 -24.49
C LEU A 156 -14.78 -9.18 -24.76
N GLU A 157 -15.36 -8.65 -25.85
CA GLU A 157 -15.31 -7.20 -26.11
C GLU A 157 -16.00 -6.40 -25.00
N GLY A 158 -17.15 -6.87 -24.51
CA GLY A 158 -17.87 -6.24 -23.39
C GLY A 158 -17.05 -6.26 -22.10
N LEU A 159 -16.38 -7.39 -21.81
CA LEU A 159 -15.53 -7.54 -20.63
C LEU A 159 -14.36 -6.52 -20.66
N ARG A 160 -13.72 -6.37 -21.81
CA ARG A 160 -12.61 -5.43 -22.01
C ARG A 160 -13.05 -3.98 -21.89
N ALA A 161 -14.23 -3.63 -22.40
CA ALA A 161 -14.80 -2.27 -22.28
C ALA A 161 -15.13 -1.91 -20.82
N ILE A 162 -15.84 -2.78 -20.11
CA ILE A 162 -16.16 -2.59 -18.68
C ILE A 162 -14.88 -2.46 -17.85
N ARG A 163 -13.88 -3.33 -18.07
CA ARG A 163 -12.55 -3.25 -17.41
C ARG A 163 -11.71 -2.03 -17.83
N ALA A 164 -12.07 -1.32 -18.89
CA ALA A 164 -11.45 -0.06 -19.30
C ALA A 164 -12.18 1.18 -18.74
N ALA A 165 -13.40 1.02 -18.22
CA ALA A 165 -14.11 2.04 -17.44
C ALA A 165 -13.72 1.97 -15.95
N ASP A 166 -13.88 0.81 -15.32
CA ASP A 166 -13.34 0.50 -13.99
C ASP A 166 -12.54 -0.81 -14.06
N ALA A 167 -11.22 -0.71 -13.95
CA ALA A 167 -10.31 -1.87 -13.97
C ALA A 167 -10.46 -2.78 -12.74
N ASP A 168 -11.24 -2.33 -11.75
CA ASP A 168 -11.22 -2.76 -10.38
C ASP A 168 -12.63 -3.11 -9.84
N VAL A 169 -13.69 -2.91 -10.64
CA VAL A 169 -15.04 -3.47 -10.40
C VAL A 169 -14.99 -5.00 -10.57
N PRO A 170 -15.59 -5.81 -9.68
CA PRO A 170 -15.72 -7.23 -9.89
C PRO A 170 -16.82 -7.53 -10.91
N ILE A 171 -16.54 -8.45 -11.83
CA ILE A 171 -17.41 -8.83 -12.94
C ILE A 171 -17.72 -10.32 -12.83
N VAL A 172 -19.02 -10.66 -12.77
CA VAL A 172 -19.52 -12.03 -12.93
C VAL A 172 -20.12 -12.15 -14.33
N VAL A 173 -19.57 -13.07 -15.11
CA VAL A 173 -20.02 -13.29 -16.48
C VAL A 173 -21.24 -14.22 -16.50
N LEU A 174 -22.26 -13.85 -17.26
CA LEU A 174 -23.42 -14.68 -17.56
C LEU A 174 -23.24 -15.23 -18.97
N SER A 175 -23.30 -16.54 -19.16
CA SER A 175 -22.97 -17.19 -20.44
C SER A 175 -24.08 -18.13 -20.94
N GLY A 176 -24.17 -18.32 -22.25
CA GLY A 176 -24.98 -19.37 -22.87
C GLY A 176 -24.42 -20.78 -22.61
N PHE A 177 -25.06 -21.78 -23.21
CA PHE A 177 -24.65 -23.18 -23.07
C PHE A 177 -23.40 -23.53 -23.88
N ASP A 178 -23.25 -22.98 -25.08
CA ASP A 178 -22.14 -23.26 -26.00
C ASP A 178 -20.88 -22.43 -25.70
N ASP A 179 -20.96 -21.51 -24.73
CA ASP A 179 -19.95 -20.49 -24.42
C ASP A 179 -18.88 -20.92 -23.41
N GLU A 180 -18.87 -22.17 -22.92
CA GLU A 180 -17.96 -22.61 -21.84
C GLU A 180 -16.49 -22.23 -22.10
N ARG A 181 -16.02 -22.32 -23.35
CA ARG A 181 -14.68 -21.89 -23.73
C ARG A 181 -14.48 -20.37 -23.56
N VAL A 182 -15.43 -19.56 -24.02
CA VAL A 182 -15.38 -18.09 -23.92
C VAL A 182 -15.49 -17.64 -22.47
N ALA A 183 -16.30 -18.31 -21.65
CA ALA A 183 -16.40 -18.06 -20.22
C ALA A 183 -15.11 -18.41 -19.46
N LEU A 184 -14.40 -19.48 -19.85
CA LEU A 184 -13.07 -19.80 -19.32
C LEU A 184 -11.98 -18.81 -19.79
N GLU A 185 -12.09 -18.28 -21.00
CA GLU A 185 -11.23 -17.19 -21.50
C GLU A 185 -11.53 -15.87 -20.74
N ALA A 186 -12.79 -15.59 -20.39
CA ALA A 186 -13.20 -14.43 -19.59
C ALA A 186 -12.57 -14.42 -18.18
N LEU A 187 -12.45 -15.57 -17.52
CA LEU A 187 -11.73 -15.68 -16.25
C LEU A 187 -10.23 -15.36 -16.39
N GLN A 188 -9.62 -15.70 -17.53
CA GLN A 188 -8.21 -15.38 -17.82
C GLN A 188 -8.04 -13.88 -18.12
N GLU A 189 -9.04 -13.25 -18.75
CA GLU A 189 -9.12 -11.80 -18.94
C GLU A 189 -9.69 -11.03 -17.73
N GLY A 190 -9.82 -11.68 -16.57
CA GLY A 190 -9.97 -11.03 -15.27
C GLY A 190 -11.40 -10.88 -14.75
N ALA A 191 -12.39 -11.58 -15.32
CA ALA A 191 -13.66 -11.82 -14.65
C ALA A 191 -13.45 -12.66 -13.37
N GLN A 192 -14.25 -12.44 -12.33
CA GLN A 192 -14.06 -13.07 -11.01
C GLN A 192 -14.72 -14.44 -10.91
N ASP A 193 -15.84 -14.63 -11.61
CA ASP A 193 -16.62 -15.88 -11.68
C ASP A 193 -17.47 -15.90 -12.97
N TYR A 194 -18.04 -17.05 -13.35
CA TYR A 194 -19.03 -17.14 -14.44
C TYR A 194 -20.20 -18.06 -14.10
N LEU A 195 -21.35 -17.82 -14.74
CA LEU A 195 -22.59 -18.58 -14.55
C LEU A 195 -23.27 -18.87 -15.89
N VAL A 196 -23.54 -20.14 -16.16
CA VAL A 196 -24.35 -20.55 -17.31
C VAL A 196 -25.82 -20.16 -17.05
N LYS A 197 -26.37 -19.25 -17.87
CA LYS A 197 -27.71 -18.65 -17.72
C LYS A 197 -28.81 -19.68 -17.43
N GLN A 198 -28.75 -20.83 -18.09
CA GLN A 198 -29.78 -21.89 -18.03
C GLN A 198 -29.68 -22.82 -16.79
N HIS A 199 -28.63 -22.68 -15.98
CA HIS A 199 -28.47 -23.38 -14.70
C HIS A 199 -28.42 -22.44 -13.49
N ALA A 200 -28.50 -21.12 -13.71
CA ALA A 200 -28.53 -20.12 -12.65
C ALA A 200 -29.80 -20.23 -11.78
N ASN A 201 -29.67 -19.84 -10.51
CA ASN A 201 -30.76 -19.63 -9.55
C ASN A 201 -30.29 -18.62 -8.50
N GLY A 202 -31.20 -18.08 -7.68
CA GLY A 202 -30.87 -17.05 -6.68
C GLY A 202 -29.71 -17.43 -5.77
N HIS A 203 -29.73 -18.64 -5.20
CA HIS A 203 -28.63 -19.14 -4.36
C HIS A 203 -27.27 -19.17 -5.09
N LEU A 204 -27.21 -19.64 -6.34
CA LEU A 204 -25.97 -19.66 -7.13
C LEU A 204 -25.52 -18.25 -7.53
N LEU A 205 -26.43 -17.41 -8.04
CA LEU A 205 -26.13 -16.04 -8.47
C LEU A 205 -25.63 -15.20 -7.29
N GLY A 206 -26.36 -15.18 -6.18
CA GLY A 206 -25.97 -14.43 -5.00
C GLY A 206 -24.70 -14.98 -4.34
N ARG A 207 -24.37 -16.27 -4.50
CA ARG A 207 -23.06 -16.79 -4.09
C ARG A 207 -21.95 -16.25 -4.99
N ALA A 208 -22.09 -16.31 -6.31
CA ALA A 208 -21.09 -15.79 -7.25
C ALA A 208 -20.84 -14.29 -7.04
N VAL A 209 -21.91 -13.48 -6.94
CA VAL A 209 -21.82 -12.03 -6.65
C VAL A 209 -21.09 -11.78 -5.34
N ARG A 210 -21.47 -12.43 -4.23
CA ARG A 210 -20.76 -12.28 -2.95
C ARG A 210 -19.29 -12.70 -3.04
N TYR A 211 -18.99 -13.78 -3.74
CA TYR A 211 -17.62 -14.29 -3.85
C TYR A 211 -16.75 -13.39 -4.74
N ALA A 212 -17.29 -12.86 -5.84
CA ALA A 212 -16.60 -11.89 -6.70
C ALA A 212 -16.29 -10.59 -5.95
N ILE A 213 -17.27 -10.07 -5.20
CA ILE A 213 -17.11 -8.87 -4.35
C ILE A 213 -16.06 -9.08 -3.27
N GLU A 214 -16.18 -10.12 -2.44
CA GLU A 214 -15.27 -10.35 -1.32
C GLU A 214 -13.86 -10.74 -1.78
N ARG A 215 -13.74 -11.46 -2.90
CA ARG A 215 -12.45 -11.72 -3.55
C ARG A 215 -11.79 -10.41 -3.99
N LYS A 216 -12.51 -9.55 -4.71
CA LYS A 216 -11.94 -8.29 -5.22
C LYS A 216 -11.65 -7.28 -4.10
N ARG A 217 -12.43 -7.29 -3.02
CA ARG A 217 -12.13 -6.56 -1.77
C ARG A 217 -10.86 -7.10 -1.11
N SER A 218 -10.67 -8.42 -1.06
CA SER A 218 -9.46 -9.04 -0.53
C SER A 218 -8.21 -8.75 -1.39
N GLU A 219 -8.34 -8.80 -2.71
CA GLU A 219 -7.28 -8.45 -3.66
C GLU A 219 -6.87 -6.97 -3.50
N ARG A 220 -7.85 -6.04 -3.41
CA ARG A 220 -7.61 -4.61 -3.09
C ARG A 220 -6.93 -4.43 -1.74
N ALA A 221 -7.38 -5.12 -0.68
CA ALA A 221 -6.81 -5.00 0.66
C ALA A 221 -5.35 -5.48 0.73
N LEU A 222 -5.03 -6.61 0.06
CA LEU A 222 -3.65 -7.12 -0.05
C LEU A 222 -2.75 -6.16 -0.83
N ALA A 223 -3.25 -5.59 -1.93
CA ALA A 223 -2.52 -4.56 -2.68
C ALA A 223 -2.28 -3.30 -1.82
N HIS A 224 -3.29 -2.87 -1.06
CA HIS A 224 -3.16 -1.73 -0.14
C HIS A 224 -2.07 -1.99 0.91
N GLN A 225 -2.10 -3.14 1.58
CA GLN A 225 -1.11 -3.56 2.58
C GLN A 225 0.32 -3.69 2.01
N ALA A 226 0.48 -4.02 0.73
CA ALA A 226 1.78 -4.05 0.08
C ALA A 226 2.33 -2.65 -0.26
N MET A 227 1.45 -1.64 -0.42
CA MET A 227 1.78 -0.32 -0.96
C MET A 227 1.64 0.86 0.02
N HIS A 228 1.01 0.64 1.18
CA HIS A 228 0.81 1.66 2.22
C HIS A 228 1.45 1.24 3.55
N ASP A 229 1.63 2.20 4.47
CA ASP A 229 2.14 1.99 5.82
C ASP A 229 1.01 1.63 6.78
N ALA A 230 1.16 0.53 7.51
CA ALA A 230 0.09 -0.04 8.34
C ALA A 230 -0.23 0.78 9.62
N LEU A 231 0.51 1.85 9.92
CA LEU A 231 0.25 2.74 11.05
C LEU A 231 -0.45 4.03 10.61
N THR A 232 0.01 4.64 9.51
CA THR A 232 -0.42 5.98 9.06
C THR A 232 -1.31 5.98 7.82
N ASP A 233 -1.51 4.82 7.17
CA ASP A 233 -2.24 4.63 5.91
C ASP A 233 -1.67 5.40 4.69
N LEU A 234 -0.57 6.13 4.87
CA LEU A 234 0.17 6.78 3.80
C LEU A 234 0.82 5.74 2.86
N PRO A 235 1.07 6.09 1.59
CA PRO A 235 2.01 5.39 0.73
C PRO A 235 3.29 5.00 1.46
N ASN A 236 3.70 3.74 1.34
CA ASN A 236 4.97 3.27 1.86
C ASN A 236 6.10 3.51 0.84
N ARG A 237 7.33 3.19 1.24
CA ARG A 237 8.54 3.27 0.40
C ARG A 237 8.38 2.68 -1.01
N THR A 238 7.63 1.59 -1.19
CA THR A 238 7.43 0.94 -2.49
C THR A 238 6.57 1.80 -3.41
N LEU A 239 5.43 2.30 -2.93
CA LEU A 239 4.53 3.15 -3.71
C LEU A 239 5.12 4.56 -3.94
N PHE A 240 5.92 5.07 -3.01
CA PHE A 240 6.68 6.30 -3.22
C PHE A 240 7.70 6.17 -4.35
N LEU A 241 8.45 5.06 -4.39
CA LEU A 241 9.43 4.78 -5.46
C LEU A 241 8.74 4.65 -6.82
N ASP A 242 7.65 3.89 -6.91
CA ASP A 242 6.85 3.72 -8.13
C ASP A 242 6.34 5.06 -8.69
N ARG A 243 5.76 5.90 -7.82
CA ARG A 243 5.30 7.25 -8.21
C ARG A 243 6.44 8.18 -8.60
N LEU A 244 7.59 8.13 -7.92
CA LEU A 244 8.76 8.94 -8.27
C LEU A 244 9.38 8.50 -9.62
N GLU A 245 9.52 7.19 -9.87
CA GLU A 245 9.99 6.67 -11.15
C GLU A 245 9.03 7.07 -12.29
N LEU A 246 7.71 7.03 -12.05
CA LEU A 246 6.69 7.52 -12.99
C LEU A 246 6.74 9.05 -13.21
N ALA A 247 6.96 9.84 -12.16
CA ALA A 247 7.09 11.30 -12.25
C ALA A 247 8.33 11.71 -13.05
N LEU A 248 9.49 11.08 -12.80
CA LEU A 248 10.72 11.28 -13.56
C LEU A 248 10.53 10.89 -15.04
N ALA A 249 9.83 9.79 -15.33
CA ALA A 249 9.48 9.40 -16.69
C ALA A 249 8.47 10.35 -17.40
N ARG A 250 7.86 11.32 -16.70
CA ARG A 250 7.05 12.40 -17.29
C ARG A 250 7.91 13.61 -17.69
N THR A 251 8.99 13.93 -16.96
CA THR A 251 9.80 15.14 -17.23
C THR A 251 10.49 15.11 -18.59
N GLU A 252 10.83 13.92 -19.09
CA GLU A 252 11.32 13.70 -20.47
C GLU A 252 10.39 14.27 -21.55
N ARG A 253 9.08 14.39 -21.26
CA ARG A 253 8.03 14.77 -22.21
C ARG A 253 7.35 16.10 -21.87
N ARG A 254 7.51 16.61 -20.65
CA ARG A 254 7.05 17.94 -20.20
C ARG A 254 8.11 18.56 -19.29
N PRO A 255 8.68 19.75 -19.64
CA PRO A 255 9.61 20.43 -18.76
C PRO A 255 8.87 21.06 -17.56
N ALA A 256 8.66 20.25 -16.53
CA ALA A 256 8.25 20.65 -15.19
C ALA A 256 9.19 19.98 -14.18
N SER A 257 9.49 20.65 -13.08
CA SER A 257 10.44 20.14 -12.09
C SER A 257 9.76 19.16 -11.12
N VAL A 258 10.50 18.13 -10.74
CA VAL A 258 10.13 17.19 -9.67
C VAL A 258 11.05 17.45 -8.47
N ALA A 259 10.50 17.41 -7.26
CA ALA A 259 11.28 17.53 -6.03
C ALA A 259 10.93 16.42 -5.05
N VAL A 260 11.94 16.01 -4.27
CA VAL A 260 11.80 15.11 -3.12
C VAL A 260 12.19 15.88 -1.87
N LEU A 261 11.26 15.97 -0.93
CA LEU A 261 11.51 16.38 0.44
C LEU A 261 11.66 15.10 1.27
N PHE A 262 12.77 14.96 2.00
CA PHE A 262 12.97 13.94 3.02
C PHE A 262 12.84 14.59 4.40
N LEU A 263 12.07 14.00 5.30
CA LEU A 263 11.71 14.56 6.60
C LEU A 263 11.95 13.56 7.73
N ASP A 264 12.38 14.07 8.87
CA ASP A 264 12.67 13.31 10.10
C ASP A 264 12.17 14.11 11.32
N LEU A 265 11.48 13.45 12.26
CA LEU A 265 10.90 14.10 13.44
C LEU A 265 11.92 14.33 14.57
N ASP A 266 12.20 15.59 14.86
CA ASP A 266 13.26 16.01 15.78
C ASP A 266 13.04 15.48 17.20
N ARG A 267 13.88 14.51 17.58
CA ARG A 267 13.90 13.85 18.91
C ARG A 267 12.68 12.95 19.16
N PHE A 268 12.02 12.42 18.15
CA PHE A 268 10.91 11.46 18.28
C PHE A 268 11.23 10.27 19.21
N LYS A 269 12.46 9.76 19.21
CA LYS A 269 12.89 8.75 20.19
C LYS A 269 12.70 9.18 21.65
N VAL A 270 12.91 10.46 21.99
CA VAL A 270 12.70 10.96 23.36
C VAL A 270 11.21 10.91 23.75
N VAL A 271 10.29 11.10 22.79
CA VAL A 271 8.85 10.92 23.01
C VAL A 271 8.55 9.45 23.36
N ASN A 272 9.06 8.50 22.57
CA ASN A 272 8.91 7.06 22.85
C ASN A 272 9.51 6.65 24.20
N ASP A 273 10.74 7.08 24.48
CA ASP A 273 11.47 6.72 25.71
C ASP A 273 10.84 7.36 26.97
N SER A 274 10.04 8.44 26.84
CA SER A 274 9.46 9.20 27.97
C SER A 274 7.95 8.98 28.16
N LEU A 275 7.18 8.86 27.08
CA LEU A 275 5.71 8.74 27.08
C LEU A 275 5.22 7.38 26.55
N GLY A 276 6.12 6.55 26.03
CA GLY A 276 5.83 5.20 25.53
C GLY A 276 5.43 5.15 24.06
N HIS A 277 5.59 3.97 23.46
CA HIS A 277 5.38 3.77 22.02
C HIS A 277 3.96 4.05 21.52
N GLY A 278 2.92 3.89 22.36
CA GLY A 278 1.54 4.22 21.97
C GLY A 278 1.34 5.72 21.66
N VAL A 279 1.97 6.59 22.44
CA VAL A 279 1.98 8.05 22.21
C VAL A 279 2.85 8.40 20.99
N GLY A 280 3.95 7.68 20.77
CA GLY A 280 4.75 7.79 19.55
C GLY A 280 3.97 7.39 18.28
N ASP A 281 3.23 6.29 18.34
CA ASP A 281 2.38 5.81 17.24
C ASP A 281 1.28 6.82 16.88
N GLU A 282 0.62 7.41 17.88
CA GLU A 282 -0.40 8.44 17.65
C GLU A 282 0.20 9.76 17.12
N LEU A 283 1.40 10.13 17.59
CA LEU A 283 2.14 11.28 17.06
C LEU A 283 2.48 11.09 15.56
N LEU A 284 2.83 9.87 15.15
CA LEU A 284 3.06 9.54 13.73
C LEU A 284 1.78 9.60 12.89
N ARG A 285 0.62 9.20 13.43
CA ARG A 285 -0.69 9.34 12.77
C ARG A 285 -1.08 10.81 12.59
N GLU A 286 -0.98 11.62 13.64
CA GLU A 286 -1.29 13.06 13.58
C GLU A 286 -0.28 13.81 12.68
N THR A 287 0.99 13.41 12.67
CA THR A 287 2.00 13.92 11.73
C THR A 287 1.59 13.62 10.28
N ALA A 288 1.24 12.36 9.98
CA ALA A 288 0.76 11.97 8.65
C ALA A 288 -0.47 12.76 8.20
N ARG A 289 -1.43 12.95 9.11
CA ARG A 289 -2.64 13.75 8.87
C ARG A 289 -2.31 15.21 8.56
N ARG A 290 -1.46 15.85 9.37
CA ARG A 290 -1.00 17.24 9.14
C ARG A 290 -0.23 17.40 7.86
N LEU A 291 0.63 16.44 7.50
CA LEU A 291 1.34 16.45 6.22
C LEU A 291 0.36 16.39 5.05
N GLY A 292 -0.65 15.52 5.12
CA GLY A 292 -1.74 15.45 4.14
C GLY A 292 -2.52 16.78 4.00
N ASP A 293 -2.88 17.41 5.12
CA ASP A 293 -3.57 18.71 5.14
C ASP A 293 -2.77 19.86 4.50
N VAL A 294 -1.43 19.77 4.45
CA VAL A 294 -0.55 20.88 3.99
C VAL A 294 0.26 20.61 2.73
N VAL A 295 0.10 19.49 2.04
CA VAL A 295 0.59 19.34 0.66
C VAL A 295 -0.50 19.75 -0.35
N ARG A 296 -0.23 19.62 -1.66
CA ARG A 296 -1.28 19.71 -2.70
C ARG A 296 -1.86 18.30 -2.96
N PRO A 297 -3.10 18.17 -3.45
CA PRO A 297 -3.63 16.87 -3.89
C PRO A 297 -2.87 16.20 -5.05
N SER A 298 -1.97 16.94 -5.72
CA SER A 298 -1.03 16.44 -6.73
C SER A 298 0.26 15.87 -6.14
N ASP A 299 0.60 16.24 -4.90
CA ASP A 299 1.83 15.82 -4.23
C ASP A 299 1.59 14.49 -3.50
N THR A 300 2.60 13.64 -3.38
CA THR A 300 2.50 12.40 -2.60
C THR A 300 3.28 12.50 -1.30
N VAL A 301 2.58 12.49 -0.16
CA VAL A 301 3.18 12.18 1.14
C VAL A 301 3.37 10.65 1.25
N ALA A 302 4.48 10.22 1.84
CA ALA A 302 4.76 8.84 2.18
C ALA A 302 5.42 8.72 3.56
N ARG A 303 5.36 7.53 4.15
CA ARG A 303 6.18 7.13 5.30
C ARG A 303 7.23 6.11 4.86
N PHE A 304 8.49 6.38 5.15
CA PHE A 304 9.62 5.56 4.70
C PHE A 304 9.95 4.46 5.74
N GLY A 305 9.86 4.82 7.01
CA GLY A 305 9.97 3.93 8.18
C GLY A 305 10.18 4.74 9.46
N GLY A 306 9.76 4.23 10.63
CA GLY A 306 9.99 4.93 11.91
C GLY A 306 9.41 6.35 11.94
N ASP A 307 10.28 7.32 12.20
CA ASP A 307 10.08 8.78 12.18
C ASP A 307 10.33 9.45 10.81
N GLU A 308 10.69 8.69 9.78
CA GLU A 308 11.02 9.19 8.43
C GLU A 308 9.77 9.31 7.54
N PHE A 309 9.52 10.52 7.03
CA PHE A 309 8.49 10.84 6.06
C PHE A 309 9.09 11.42 4.78
N MET A 310 8.37 11.34 3.67
CA MET A 310 8.78 11.91 2.40
C MET A 310 7.62 12.64 1.71
N VAL A 311 7.93 13.68 0.94
CA VAL A 311 6.98 14.32 0.03
C VAL A 311 7.58 14.38 -1.37
N LEU A 312 6.85 13.83 -2.34
CA LEU A 312 7.08 13.97 -3.77
C LEU A 312 6.25 15.15 -4.27
N CYS A 313 6.90 16.20 -4.75
CA CYS A 313 6.25 17.34 -5.38
C CYS A 313 6.35 17.20 -6.90
N GLU A 314 5.20 17.12 -7.57
CA GLU A 314 5.09 17.05 -9.04
C GLU A 314 4.71 18.41 -9.65
N ASP A 315 4.87 18.55 -10.97
CA ASP A 315 4.46 19.70 -11.79
C ASP A 315 4.92 21.10 -11.27
N LEU A 316 6.10 21.18 -10.64
CA LEU A 316 6.65 22.46 -10.14
C LEU A 316 7.11 23.35 -11.30
N ALA A 317 6.71 24.63 -11.28
CA ALA A 317 7.16 25.62 -12.26
C ALA A 317 8.49 26.28 -11.85
N VAL A 318 8.77 26.39 -10.54
CA VAL A 318 10.01 26.94 -9.97
C VAL A 318 10.42 26.27 -8.67
N GLU A 319 11.73 26.18 -8.39
CA GLU A 319 12.28 25.56 -7.16
C GLU A 319 11.72 26.17 -5.86
N THR A 320 11.34 27.45 -5.87
CA THR A 320 10.77 28.13 -4.69
C THR A 320 9.40 27.58 -4.27
N GLU A 321 8.68 26.85 -5.13
CA GLU A 321 7.44 26.17 -4.75
C GLU A 321 7.68 25.01 -3.77
N ALA A 322 8.70 24.18 -4.00
CA ALA A 322 9.07 23.10 -3.08
C ALA A 322 9.55 23.65 -1.73
N ILE A 323 10.29 24.76 -1.75
CA ILE A 323 10.72 25.47 -0.53
C ILE A 323 9.49 26.03 0.23
N ALA A 324 8.47 26.53 -0.48
CA ALA A 324 7.23 26.99 0.12
C ALA A 324 6.38 25.83 0.71
N ILE A 325 6.40 24.65 0.08
CA ILE A 325 5.78 23.42 0.64
C ILE A 325 6.52 23.01 1.93
N ALA A 326 7.86 22.95 1.91
CA ALA A 326 8.66 22.62 3.09
C ALA A 326 8.44 23.60 4.26
N ARG A 327 8.35 24.90 4.00
CA ARG A 327 8.03 25.92 5.03
C ARG A 327 6.60 25.80 5.57
N ARG A 328 5.62 25.37 4.76
CA ARG A 328 4.25 25.07 5.22
C ARG A 328 4.22 23.85 6.14
N ILE A 329 4.99 22.81 5.81
CA ILE A 329 5.17 21.61 6.65
C ILE A 329 5.83 21.96 7.98
N GLU A 330 6.99 22.62 7.95
CA GLU A 330 7.71 23.08 9.16
C GLU A 330 6.79 23.88 10.10
N SER A 331 5.98 24.80 9.54
CA SER A 331 5.01 25.60 10.31
C SER A 331 3.90 24.74 10.93
N ALA A 332 3.38 23.74 10.22
CA ALA A 332 2.29 22.89 10.70
C ALA A 332 2.73 21.83 11.73
N LEU A 333 4.00 21.43 11.70
CA LEU A 333 4.61 20.55 12.70
C LEU A 333 5.07 21.33 13.95
N ALA A 334 5.35 22.63 13.83
CA ALA A 334 5.70 23.47 14.99
C ALA A 334 4.54 23.72 15.97
N GLU A 335 3.28 23.59 15.52
CA GLU A 335 2.08 23.65 16.38
C GLU A 335 2.00 22.43 17.32
N PRO A 336 1.56 22.57 18.58
CA PRO A 336 1.52 21.47 19.55
C PRO A 336 0.64 20.29 19.11
N PHE A 337 1.08 19.08 19.43
CA PHE A 337 0.34 17.84 19.24
C PHE A 337 -0.38 17.48 20.53
N ALA A 338 -1.72 17.51 20.53
CA ALA A 338 -2.55 17.19 21.69
C ALA A 338 -2.91 15.69 21.71
N ILE A 339 -2.13 14.88 22.44
CA ILE A 339 -2.19 13.40 22.41
C ILE A 339 -2.28 12.86 23.83
N ASP A 340 -3.29 12.03 24.13
CA ASP A 340 -3.55 11.44 25.46
C ASP A 340 -3.50 12.46 26.62
N GLY A 341 -3.94 13.70 26.37
CA GLY A 341 -3.93 14.79 27.33
C GLY A 341 -2.59 15.51 27.52
N HIS A 342 -1.57 15.17 26.72
CA HIS A 342 -0.27 15.84 26.68
C HIS A 342 -0.22 16.84 25.51
N GLU A 343 0.43 17.98 25.70
CA GLU A 343 0.89 18.85 24.60
C GLU A 343 2.34 18.48 24.27
N ILE A 344 2.56 17.93 23.08
CA ILE A 344 3.87 17.46 22.60
C ILE A 344 4.38 18.43 21.52
N PHE A 345 5.63 18.89 21.66
CA PHE A 345 6.27 19.80 20.72
C PHE A 345 7.43 19.08 20.02
N VAL A 346 7.26 18.80 18.72
CA VAL A 346 8.23 18.07 17.89
C VAL A 346 8.40 18.82 16.57
N GLY A 347 9.63 19.23 16.27
CA GLY A 347 9.98 19.81 14.98
C GLY A 347 10.26 18.72 13.93
N ALA A 348 10.61 19.14 12.72
CA ALA A 348 11.15 18.24 11.71
C ALA A 348 12.37 18.84 11.03
N SER A 349 13.37 18.00 10.80
CA SER A 349 14.49 18.29 9.92
C SER A 349 14.12 17.88 8.50
N ILE A 350 14.29 18.79 7.53
CA ILE A 350 13.84 18.62 6.14
C ILE A 350 15.00 18.84 5.17
N GLY A 351 15.22 17.88 4.27
CA GLY A 351 16.15 17.98 3.15
C GLY A 351 15.42 17.98 1.82
N ILE A 352 15.71 18.96 0.96
CA ILE A 352 15.05 19.11 -0.35
C ILE A 352 16.06 18.81 -1.46
N ALA A 353 15.74 17.87 -2.35
CA ALA A 353 16.47 17.66 -3.60
C ALA A 353 15.53 17.80 -4.81
N PHE A 354 16.06 18.32 -5.91
CA PHE A 354 15.35 18.46 -7.19
C PHE A 354 15.89 17.47 -8.21
N ALA A 355 15.02 16.96 -9.08
CA ALA A 355 15.47 16.32 -10.31
C ALA A 355 16.12 17.39 -11.21
N ARG A 356 17.44 17.33 -11.38
CA ARG A 356 18.22 18.33 -12.14
C ARG A 356 18.67 17.82 -13.51
N GLU A 357 18.88 16.52 -13.66
CA GLU A 357 19.34 15.92 -14.92
C GLU A 357 18.25 15.09 -15.64
N PRO A 358 18.21 15.08 -16.99
CA PRO A 358 17.43 14.10 -17.74
C PRO A 358 17.88 12.67 -17.39
N HIS A 359 16.90 11.80 -17.08
CA HIS A 359 17.12 10.42 -16.63
C HIS A 359 17.82 10.28 -15.26
N GLU A 360 17.73 11.28 -14.37
CA GLU A 360 18.18 11.14 -12.97
C GLU A 360 17.45 9.97 -12.27
N ASP A 361 18.21 9.14 -11.53
CA ASP A 361 17.69 7.95 -10.85
C ASP A 361 16.94 8.29 -9.55
N ALA A 362 15.75 7.71 -9.37
CA ALA A 362 14.91 7.88 -8.19
C ALA A 362 15.66 7.61 -6.87
N LYS A 363 16.55 6.61 -6.82
CA LYS A 363 17.30 6.25 -5.60
C LYS A 363 18.41 7.26 -5.31
N THR A 364 19.01 7.83 -6.35
CA THR A 364 19.97 8.93 -6.28
C THR A 364 19.30 10.21 -5.77
N LEU A 365 18.14 10.59 -6.31
CA LEU A 365 17.40 11.76 -5.84
C LEU A 365 16.96 11.64 -4.36
N ILE A 366 16.46 10.46 -3.97
CA ILE A 366 16.12 10.16 -2.56
C ILE A 366 17.35 10.26 -1.65
N ARG A 367 18.49 9.68 -2.05
CA ARG A 367 19.74 9.76 -1.28
C ARG A 367 20.23 11.21 -1.13
N ASN A 368 20.13 12.00 -2.19
CA ASN A 368 20.51 13.42 -2.17
C ASN A 368 19.62 14.21 -1.19
N ALA A 369 18.32 13.89 -1.09
CA ALA A 369 17.40 14.50 -0.12
C ALA A 369 17.70 14.05 1.33
N ASP A 370 17.90 12.75 1.57
CA ASP A 370 18.31 12.16 2.87
C ASP A 370 19.61 12.81 3.40
N GLN A 371 20.67 12.83 2.59
CA GLN A 371 21.95 13.47 2.95
C GLN A 371 21.79 14.97 3.30
N THR A 372 20.80 15.64 2.72
CA THR A 372 20.46 17.05 3.01
C THR A 372 19.64 17.18 4.30
N MET A 373 18.70 16.27 4.55
CA MET A 373 17.94 16.20 5.81
C MET A 373 18.89 15.95 6.99
N TYR A 374 19.83 15.01 6.84
CA TYR A 374 20.80 14.70 7.88
C TYR A 374 21.71 15.90 8.22
N ARG A 375 22.07 16.73 7.22
CA ARG A 375 22.74 18.02 7.47
C ARG A 375 21.85 18.98 8.26
N ALA A 376 20.58 19.14 7.84
CA ALA A 376 19.64 20.01 8.54
C ALA A 376 19.46 19.61 10.01
N LYS A 377 19.44 18.30 10.29
CA LYS A 377 19.38 17.69 11.62
C LYS A 377 20.66 17.90 12.44
N LEU A 378 21.84 17.80 11.82
CA LEU A 378 23.13 18.09 12.47
C LEU A 378 23.34 19.58 12.78
N HIS A 379 22.76 20.48 11.99
CA HIS A 379 22.94 21.93 12.13
C HIS A 379 21.74 22.62 12.80
N SER A 380 20.65 21.89 13.07
CA SER A 380 19.38 22.40 13.61
C SER A 380 18.82 23.58 12.79
N THR A 381 18.97 23.52 11.47
CA THR A 381 18.56 24.56 10.51
C THR A 381 17.10 24.43 10.04
N GLY A 382 16.44 23.32 10.37
CA GLY A 382 15.05 23.01 10.01
C GLY A 382 14.91 22.57 8.55
N ILE A 383 15.40 23.37 7.60
CA ILE A 383 15.30 23.09 6.16
C ILE A 383 16.64 23.38 5.46
N GLU A 384 17.18 22.39 4.75
CA GLU A 384 18.30 22.57 3.81
C GLU A 384 17.95 22.14 2.38
N LEU A 385 18.69 22.70 1.43
CA LEU A 385 18.58 22.41 -0.01
C LEU A 385 19.81 21.63 -0.48
N PHE A 386 19.62 20.65 -1.35
CA PHE A 386 20.73 19.93 -1.98
C PHE A 386 21.46 20.84 -2.98
N ASP A 387 22.75 21.04 -2.71
CA ASP A 387 23.70 21.79 -3.53
C ASP A 387 24.93 20.91 -3.78
N GLU A 388 25.23 20.67 -5.05
CA GLU A 388 26.26 19.76 -5.52
C GLU A 388 27.69 20.30 -5.33
N GLU A 389 27.88 21.63 -5.37
CA GLU A 389 29.17 22.26 -5.04
C GLU A 389 29.48 22.11 -3.54
N MET A 390 28.45 22.23 -2.69
CA MET A 390 28.58 21.98 -1.26
C MET A 390 28.84 20.49 -0.96
N HIS A 391 28.19 19.56 -1.65
CA HIS A 391 28.43 18.13 -1.38
C HIS A 391 29.86 17.71 -1.77
N THR A 392 30.37 18.19 -2.90
CA THR A 392 31.72 17.90 -3.41
C THR A 392 32.85 18.34 -2.46
N SER A 393 32.62 19.38 -1.65
CA SER A 393 33.60 19.89 -0.69
C SER A 393 33.55 19.20 0.68
N ALA A 394 32.43 18.56 1.04
CA ALA A 394 32.32 17.75 2.27
C ALA A 394 33.06 16.40 2.16
N VAL A 395 33.04 15.76 0.98
CA VAL A 395 33.65 14.42 0.75
C VAL A 395 35.19 14.48 0.57
N ARG A 396 35.80 15.68 0.63
CA ARG A 396 37.25 15.90 0.48
C ARG A 396 37.95 16.31 1.79
N ARG A 397 37.35 16.00 2.95
CA ARG A 397 37.92 16.18 4.30
C ARG A 397 37.90 14.87 5.08
#